data_AF-A0A2H5XX48-F1
#
_entry.id   AF-A0A2H5XX48-F1
#
_cell.length_a   1.000
_cell.length_b   1.000
_cell.length_c   1.000
_cell.angle_alpha   90.00
_cell.angle_beta   90.00
_cell.angle_gamma   90.00
#
_symmetry.space_group_name_H-M   'P 1'
#
loop_
_entity.id
_entity.type
_entity.pdbx_description
1 polymer ?
#
loop_
_entity_poly.entity_id
_entity_poly.type
_entity_poly.pdbx_seq_one_letter_code
_entity_poly.pdbx_strand_id
1 'polypeptide(L)'
;MPPPPEHVERVDARLAFIELQQDEFLRSPEGDLALPLPPGWTLLPLPSDLADGTIGVVLDSAMTAAVVVQRLQPTEAIAAALERGDVRGLARACFERRLQRTGNTIRLLSDFRLVARDSMRLGTYEFVENVRDTTALRRTRVAVVPTSMGGIYEVALSPLVLSLDRVPEERMLDSVFVYVMQILRVP
;
A
#
# COMPACT_ATOMS: atom_id res chain seq x y z
N MET A 1 33.46 9.56 10.45
CA MET A 1 32.00 9.71 10.65
C MET A 1 31.34 9.58 9.30
N PRO A 2 30.45 8.61 9.08
CA PRO A 2 29.63 8.62 7.87
C PRO A 2 28.69 9.84 7.88
N PRO A 3 28.42 10.46 6.73
CA PRO A 3 27.50 11.59 6.64
C PRO A 3 26.07 11.15 7.01
N PRO A 4 25.26 12.03 7.62
CA PRO A 4 23.86 11.73 7.87
C PRO A 4 23.14 11.46 6.53
N PRO A 5 22.20 10.50 6.47
CA PRO A 5 21.48 10.20 5.24
C PRO A 5 20.73 11.44 4.72
N GLU A 6 21.01 11.76 3.45
CA GLU A 6 20.40 12.87 2.72
C GLU A 6 18.88 12.67 2.55
N HIS A 7 18.15 13.74 2.84
CA HIS A 7 16.74 13.99 2.54
C HIS A 7 15.76 12.89 2.93
N VAL A 8 15.39 12.89 4.21
CA VAL A 8 14.05 12.44 4.62
C VAL A 8 13.08 13.53 4.15
N GLU A 9 12.29 13.22 3.12
CA GLU A 9 11.15 14.06 2.73
C GLU A 9 10.15 14.01 3.88
N ARG A 10 10.25 14.98 4.80
CA ARG A 10 9.26 15.15 5.87
C ARG A 10 8.00 15.68 5.21
N VAL A 11 7.02 14.80 5.03
CA VAL A 11 5.66 15.21 4.72
C VAL A 11 5.11 15.88 5.97
N ASP A 12 5.33 17.18 6.08
CA ASP A 12 4.80 18.04 7.14
C ASP A 12 3.31 18.32 6.85
N ALA A 13 2.53 17.24 6.85
CA ALA A 13 1.09 17.34 6.72
C ALA A 13 0.53 17.80 8.07
N ARG A 14 0.49 19.12 8.28
CA ARG A 14 -0.45 19.74 9.22
C ARG A 14 -1.86 19.45 8.73
N LEU A 15 -2.37 18.27 9.05
CA LEU A 15 -3.75 17.88 8.78
C LEU A 15 -4.42 17.66 10.12
N ALA A 16 -5.61 18.26 10.25
CA ALA A 16 -6.47 18.14 11.40
C ALA A 16 -6.61 16.67 11.81
N PHE A 17 -6.58 16.40 13.11
CA PHE A 17 -6.91 15.08 13.66
C PHE A 17 -8.28 14.66 13.11
N ILE A 18 -8.30 13.67 12.21
CA ILE A 18 -9.54 13.08 11.73
C ILE A 18 -9.95 12.06 12.79
N GLU A 19 -10.93 12.42 13.62
CA GLU A 19 -11.63 11.46 14.48
C GLU A 19 -12.45 10.52 13.61
N LEU A 20 -12.01 9.26 13.52
CA LEU A 20 -12.79 8.19 12.94
C LEU A 20 -13.77 7.67 14.01
N GLN A 21 -15.06 7.97 13.84
CA GLN A 21 -16.13 7.34 14.63
C GLN A 21 -16.63 6.09 13.90
N GLN A 22 -15.97 4.95 14.05
CA GLN A 22 -16.56 3.63 13.72
C GLN A 22 -15.70 2.45 14.19
N ASP A 23 -16.37 1.33 14.53
CA ASP A 23 -15.79 0.10 15.09
C ASP A 23 -15.27 -0.89 14.03
N GLU A 24 -15.37 -0.56 12.74
CA GLU A 24 -15.00 -1.46 11.65
C GLU A 24 -13.54 -1.27 11.20
N PHE A 25 -12.78 -2.35 11.27
CA PHE A 25 -11.36 -2.38 10.93
C PHE A 25 -11.08 -3.59 10.06
N LEU A 26 -10.24 -3.39 9.04
CA LEU A 26 -9.52 -4.48 8.45
C LEU A 26 -8.28 -4.77 9.31
N ARG A 27 -8.20 -5.96 9.92
CA ARG A 27 -7.11 -6.34 10.83
C ARG A 27 -6.34 -7.52 10.28
N SER A 28 -5.02 -7.51 10.46
CA SER A 28 -4.24 -8.73 10.27
C SER A 28 -4.68 -9.78 11.31
N PRO A 29 -4.61 -11.08 10.98
CA PRO A 29 -4.91 -12.14 11.94
C PRO A 29 -4.04 -12.06 13.21
N GLU A 30 -2.80 -11.59 13.08
CA GLU A 30 -1.85 -11.41 14.17
C GLU A 30 -2.10 -10.15 15.00
N GLY A 31 -2.96 -9.24 14.53
CA GLY A 31 -3.29 -7.99 15.21
C GLY A 31 -2.20 -6.92 15.15
N ASP A 32 -1.13 -7.13 14.38
CA ASP A 32 0.01 -6.22 14.20
C ASP A 32 -0.18 -5.19 13.07
N LEU A 33 -1.32 -5.25 12.37
CA LEU A 33 -1.76 -4.25 11.39
C LEU A 33 -3.26 -4.04 11.53
N ALA A 34 -3.70 -2.78 11.55
CA ALA A 34 -5.10 -2.43 11.43
C ALA A 34 -5.29 -1.24 10.49
N LEU A 35 -6.19 -1.37 9.54
CA LEU A 35 -6.70 -0.30 8.71
C LEU A 35 -8.13 0.02 9.17
N PRO A 36 -8.34 1.13 9.89
CA PRO A 36 -9.68 1.63 10.18
C PRO A 36 -10.42 1.94 8.88
N LEU A 37 -11.70 1.60 8.79
CA LEU A 37 -12.50 1.94 7.62
C LEU A 37 -13.13 3.34 7.77
N PRO A 38 -12.88 4.27 6.84
CA PRO A 38 -13.55 5.56 6.81
C PRO A 38 -15.05 5.43 6.52
N PRO A 39 -15.87 6.41 6.92
CA PRO A 39 -17.29 6.41 6.59
C PRO A 39 -17.56 6.26 5.09
N GLY A 40 -18.47 5.35 4.74
CA GLY A 40 -18.87 5.06 3.36
C GLY A 40 -17.91 4.14 2.59
N TRP A 41 -16.78 3.75 3.18
CA TRP A 41 -15.93 2.72 2.59
C TRP A 41 -16.54 1.34 2.80
N THR A 42 -16.31 0.42 1.88
CA THR A 42 -16.95 -0.90 1.89
C THR A 42 -15.89 -1.99 1.93
N LEU A 43 -15.91 -2.84 2.96
CA LEU A 43 -15.13 -4.07 2.99
C LEU A 43 -15.82 -5.13 2.11
N LEU A 44 -15.10 -5.67 1.13
CA LEU A 44 -15.63 -6.74 0.30
C LEU A 44 -15.44 -8.11 0.97
N PRO A 45 -16.40 -9.03 0.81
CA PRO A 45 -16.18 -10.42 1.17
C PRO A 45 -15.04 -10.98 0.32
N LEU A 46 -14.11 -11.72 0.94
CA LEU A 46 -12.97 -12.30 0.25
C LEU A 46 -13.43 -13.46 -0.64
N PRO A 47 -13.24 -13.40 -1.97
CA PRO A 47 -13.39 -14.55 -2.84
C PRO A 47 -12.43 -15.68 -2.46
N SER A 48 -12.84 -16.93 -2.72
CA SER A 48 -12.02 -18.12 -2.43
C SER A 48 -10.76 -18.25 -3.28
N ASP A 49 -10.65 -17.47 -4.35
CA ASP A 49 -9.59 -17.50 -5.37
C ASP A 49 -8.61 -16.32 -5.28
N LEU A 50 -8.66 -15.55 -4.19
CA LEU A 50 -7.70 -14.47 -3.97
C LEU A 50 -6.27 -14.98 -3.80
N ALA A 51 -5.32 -14.09 -4.10
CA ALA A 51 -3.91 -14.35 -3.89
C ALA A 51 -3.62 -14.68 -2.42
N ASP A 52 -2.83 -15.75 -2.19
CA ASP A 52 -2.37 -16.14 -0.86
C ASP A 52 -1.82 -14.96 -0.07
N GLY A 53 -2.27 -14.86 1.19
CA GLY A 53 -1.90 -13.78 2.10
C GLY A 53 -2.79 -12.54 2.01
N THR A 54 -3.77 -12.48 1.11
CA THR A 54 -4.73 -11.36 1.08
C THR A 54 -5.57 -11.34 2.36
N ILE A 55 -5.58 -10.21 3.05
CA ILE A 55 -6.30 -9.98 4.30
C ILE A 55 -7.65 -9.33 4.02
N GLY A 56 -7.70 -8.42 3.05
CA GLY A 56 -8.90 -7.63 2.76
C GLY A 56 -8.82 -6.86 1.47
N VAL A 57 -10.00 -6.59 0.91
CA VAL A 57 -10.20 -5.64 -0.17
C VAL A 57 -11.24 -4.62 0.28
N VAL A 58 -10.86 -3.35 0.29
CA VAL A 58 -11.72 -2.24 0.70
C VAL A 58 -11.95 -1.31 -0.47
N LEU A 59 -13.19 -0.93 -0.72
CA LEU A 59 -13.55 0.07 -1.71
C LEU A 59 -13.68 1.44 -1.06
N ASP A 60 -13.19 2.48 -1.74
CA ASP A 60 -13.46 3.86 -1.34
C ASP A 60 -14.96 4.19 -1.51
N SER A 61 -15.39 5.27 -0.86
CA SER A 61 -16.81 5.69 -0.90
C SER A 61 -17.32 6.07 -2.29
N ALA A 62 -16.43 6.50 -3.19
CA ALA A 62 -16.80 6.81 -4.58
C ALA A 62 -16.80 5.58 -5.50
N MET A 63 -16.33 4.42 -5.02
CA MET A 63 -16.12 3.18 -5.80
C MET A 63 -15.22 3.40 -7.02
N THR A 64 -14.17 4.21 -6.83
CA THR A 64 -13.17 4.57 -7.82
C THR A 64 -11.78 4.01 -7.52
N ALA A 65 -11.58 3.45 -6.32
CA ALA A 65 -10.34 2.82 -5.91
C ALA A 65 -10.62 1.60 -5.02
N ALA A 66 -9.74 0.59 -5.14
CA ALA A 66 -9.68 -0.54 -4.23
C ALA A 66 -8.35 -0.50 -3.47
N VAL A 67 -8.44 -0.61 -2.15
CA VAL A 67 -7.31 -0.87 -1.27
C VAL A 67 -7.25 -2.36 -0.99
N VAL A 68 -6.18 -3.00 -1.45
CA VAL A 68 -5.89 -4.40 -1.17
C VAL A 68 -4.81 -4.47 -0.12
N VAL A 69 -5.09 -5.17 0.99
CA VAL A 69 -4.11 -5.44 2.03
C VAL A 69 -3.76 -6.91 2.00
N GLN A 70 -2.46 -7.20 1.94
CA GLN A 70 -1.95 -8.56 1.93
C GLN A 70 -0.74 -8.69 2.84
N ARG A 71 -0.58 -9.85 3.44
CA ARG A 71 0.63 -10.27 4.14
C ARG A 71 1.56 -10.97 3.16
N LEU A 72 2.82 -10.57 3.17
CA LEU A 72 3.86 -11.18 2.38
C LEU A 72 4.56 -12.29 3.17
N GLN A 73 4.64 -13.46 2.54
CA GLN A 73 5.61 -14.48 2.95
C GLN A 73 7.04 -13.98 2.67
N PRO A 74 7.94 -13.94 3.65
CA PRO A 74 9.29 -13.43 3.46
C PRO A 74 10.08 -14.34 2.52
N THR A 75 10.64 -13.75 1.45
CA THR A 75 11.71 -14.35 0.65
C THR A 75 13.07 -14.02 1.28
N GLU A 76 14.15 -14.66 0.85
CA GLU A 76 15.51 -14.34 1.33
C GLU A 76 15.85 -12.85 1.15
N ALA A 77 15.51 -12.27 -0.01
CA ALA A 77 15.73 -10.85 -0.28
C ALA A 77 14.93 -9.93 0.66
N ILE A 78 13.68 -10.29 0.94
CA ILE A 78 12.79 -9.56 1.85
C ILE A 78 13.31 -9.66 3.29
N ALA A 79 13.68 -10.86 3.74
CA ALA A 79 14.23 -11.10 5.07
C ALA A 79 15.54 -10.32 5.29
N ALA A 80 16.47 -10.38 4.34
CA ALA A 80 17.72 -9.66 4.41
C ALA A 80 17.55 -8.13 4.43
N ALA A 81 16.53 -7.60 3.72
CA ALA A 81 16.21 -6.18 3.79
C ALA A 81 15.62 -5.78 5.16
N LEU A 82 14.75 -6.64 5.72
CA LEU A 82 14.16 -6.44 7.04
C LEU A 82 15.22 -6.45 8.15
N GLU A 83 16.13 -7.42 8.14
CA GLU A 83 17.23 -7.54 9.11
C GLU A 83 18.15 -6.31 9.13
N ARG A 84 18.38 -5.70 7.96
CA ARG A 84 19.17 -4.47 7.84
C ARG A 84 18.41 -3.19 8.19
N GLY A 85 17.10 -3.28 8.43
CA GLY A 85 16.22 -2.11 8.55
C GLY A 85 16.16 -1.26 7.27
N ASP A 86 16.48 -1.84 6.12
CA ASP A 86 16.49 -1.17 4.82
C ASP A 86 15.10 -1.20 4.19
N VAL A 87 14.27 -0.25 4.60
CA VAL A 87 12.87 -0.15 4.16
C VAL A 87 12.76 0.14 2.65
N ARG A 88 13.71 0.86 2.05
CA ARG A 88 13.74 1.08 0.59
C ARG A 88 14.07 -0.22 -0.14
N GLY A 89 15.08 -0.94 0.32
CA GLY A 89 15.43 -2.27 -0.18
C GLY A 89 14.30 -3.28 0.00
N LEU A 90 13.54 -3.18 1.10
CA LEU A 90 12.35 -3.99 1.35
C LEU A 90 11.27 -3.71 0.29
N ALA A 91 10.95 -2.44 0.04
CA ALA A 91 9.99 -2.07 -1.01
C ALA A 91 10.41 -2.58 -2.40
N ARG A 92 11.71 -2.49 -2.71
CA ARG A 92 12.27 -3.05 -3.94
C ARG A 92 12.10 -4.56 -4.02
N ALA A 93 12.47 -5.30 -2.97
CA ALA A 93 12.33 -6.75 -2.95
C ALA A 93 10.86 -7.21 -3.10
N CYS A 94 9.92 -6.45 -2.53
CA CYS A 94 8.50 -6.70 -2.68
C CYS A 94 8.00 -6.43 -4.11
N PHE A 95 8.45 -5.34 -4.73
CA PHE A 95 8.17 -5.07 -6.14
C PHE A 95 8.73 -6.16 -7.06
N GLU A 96 9.98 -6.59 -6.88
CA GLU A 96 10.60 -7.65 -7.68
C GLU A 96 9.83 -8.98 -7.55
N ARG A 97 9.40 -9.32 -6.33
CA ARG A 97 8.52 -10.49 -6.11
C ARG A 97 7.20 -10.34 -6.88
N ARG A 98 6.58 -9.16 -6.85
CA ARG A 98 5.34 -8.89 -7.60
C ARG A 98 5.57 -8.99 -9.11
N LEU A 99 6.68 -8.43 -9.60
CA LEU A 99 7.07 -8.48 -11.00
C LEU A 99 7.17 -9.93 -11.48
N GLN A 100 7.80 -10.80 -10.69
CA GLN A 100 7.86 -12.24 -10.96
C GLN A 100 6.46 -12.90 -10.95
N ARG A 101 5.62 -12.64 -9.94
CA ARG A 101 4.27 -13.22 -9.84
C ARG A 101 3.35 -12.80 -10.99
N THR A 102 3.53 -11.60 -11.50
CA THR A 102 2.75 -11.05 -12.63
C THR A 102 3.34 -11.42 -14.00
N GLY A 103 4.39 -12.25 -14.06
CA GLY A 103 5.02 -12.63 -15.33
C GLY A 103 5.65 -11.45 -16.08
N ASN A 104 6.20 -10.48 -15.35
CA ASN A 104 6.78 -9.23 -15.89
C ASN A 104 5.79 -8.33 -16.64
N THR A 105 4.48 -8.46 -16.35
CA THR A 105 3.45 -7.61 -16.97
C THR A 105 3.32 -6.24 -16.31
N ILE A 106 4.00 -5.99 -15.18
CA ILE A 106 4.00 -4.68 -14.54
C ILE A 106 5.29 -3.89 -14.83
N ARG A 107 5.20 -2.55 -14.74
CA ARG A 107 6.33 -1.64 -14.90
C ARG A 107 6.35 -0.61 -13.78
N LEU A 108 7.50 -0.46 -13.14
CA LEU A 108 7.75 0.57 -12.14
C LEU A 108 7.63 1.97 -12.76
N LEU A 109 6.95 2.88 -12.08
CA LEU A 109 6.79 4.29 -12.49
C LEU A 109 7.54 5.27 -11.60
N SER A 110 7.81 4.89 -10.34
CA SER A 110 8.45 5.77 -9.36
C SER A 110 9.73 5.16 -8.80
N ASP A 111 10.55 5.99 -8.20
CA ASP A 111 11.59 5.50 -7.29
C ASP A 111 10.97 4.87 -6.02
N PHE A 112 11.76 4.04 -5.35
CA PHE A 112 11.43 3.51 -4.03
C PHE A 112 11.65 4.57 -2.96
N ARG A 113 10.57 5.01 -2.31
CA ARG A 113 10.59 6.07 -1.29
C ARG A 113 10.46 5.48 0.11
N LEU A 114 11.02 6.18 1.09
CA LEU A 114 10.82 5.91 2.52
C LEU A 114 9.88 6.98 3.06
N VAL A 115 8.78 6.56 3.67
CA VAL A 115 7.88 7.44 4.42
C VAL A 115 7.96 7.03 5.89
N ALA A 116 8.08 8.01 6.78
CA ALA A 116 8.09 7.79 8.21
C ALA A 116 6.94 8.58 8.85
N ARG A 117 6.18 7.93 9.72
CA ARG A 117 5.12 8.53 10.54
C ARG A 117 5.25 7.97 11.95
N ASP A 118 5.51 8.83 12.93
CA ASP A 118 5.76 8.42 14.30
C ASP A 118 6.87 7.35 14.40
N SER A 119 6.56 6.18 14.95
CA SER A 119 7.44 5.00 14.99
C SER A 119 7.36 4.12 13.73
N MET A 120 6.36 4.34 12.87
CA MET A 120 6.14 3.53 11.66
C MET A 120 7.05 4.02 10.52
N ARG A 121 7.76 3.08 9.90
CA ARG A 121 8.53 3.31 8.68
C ARG A 121 7.99 2.40 7.59
N LEU A 122 7.65 2.98 6.46
CA LEU A 122 7.10 2.24 5.32
C LEU A 122 7.81 2.63 4.04
N GLY A 123 7.93 1.67 3.14
CA GLY A 123 8.50 1.88 1.81
C GLY A 123 7.39 2.02 0.80
N THR A 124 7.49 2.93 -0.16
CA THR A 124 6.45 3.11 -1.18
C THR A 124 7.00 3.01 -2.58
N TYR A 125 6.19 2.48 -3.49
CA TYR A 125 6.47 2.46 -4.93
C TYR A 125 5.16 2.53 -5.73
N GLU A 126 5.29 2.91 -7.00
CA GLU A 126 4.17 3.00 -7.94
C GLU A 126 4.46 2.19 -9.18
N PHE A 127 3.47 1.48 -9.71
CA PHE A 127 3.61 0.71 -10.95
C PHE A 127 2.35 0.79 -11.81
N VAL A 128 2.47 0.39 -13.06
CA VAL A 128 1.36 0.16 -13.99
C VAL A 128 1.38 -1.27 -14.49
N GLU A 129 0.21 -1.81 -14.80
CA GLU A 129 0.09 -3.02 -15.61
C GLU A 129 0.19 -2.67 -17.10
N ASN A 130 1.06 -3.36 -17.82
CA ASN A 130 1.19 -3.27 -19.28
C ASN A 130 0.11 -4.15 -19.93
N VAL A 131 -1.16 -3.76 -19.80
CA VAL A 131 -2.26 -4.43 -20.49
C VAL A 131 -2.34 -3.88 -21.92
N ARG A 132 -2.23 -4.76 -22.92
CA ARG A 132 -2.15 -4.39 -24.35
C ARG A 132 -3.39 -3.66 -24.88
N ASP A 133 -4.53 -3.77 -24.18
CA ASP A 133 -5.85 -3.32 -24.67
C ASP A 133 -6.40 -2.07 -23.96
N THR A 134 -5.64 -1.41 -23.09
CA THR A 134 -6.11 -0.20 -22.40
C THR A 134 -5.29 1.02 -22.80
N THR A 135 -5.96 2.04 -23.34
CA THR A 135 -5.36 3.35 -23.66
C THR A 135 -4.97 4.15 -22.42
N ALA A 136 -5.53 3.82 -21.25
CA ALA A 136 -5.23 4.48 -19.99
C ALA A 136 -4.31 3.61 -19.12
N LEU A 137 -3.10 4.10 -18.85
CA LEU A 137 -2.19 3.52 -17.87
C LEU A 137 -2.76 3.71 -16.47
N ARG A 138 -3.09 2.61 -15.80
CA ARG A 138 -3.66 2.64 -14.44
C ARG A 138 -2.55 2.48 -13.42
N ARG A 139 -2.26 3.55 -12.68
CA ARG A 139 -1.19 3.59 -11.70
C ARG A 139 -1.67 3.01 -10.36
N THR A 140 -1.03 1.93 -9.94
CA THR A 140 -1.19 1.34 -8.61
C THR A 140 -0.13 1.89 -7.68
N ARG A 141 -0.54 2.32 -6.49
CA ARG A 141 0.35 2.82 -5.42
C ARG A 141 0.47 1.77 -4.35
N VAL A 142 1.68 1.47 -3.90
CA VAL A 142 1.91 0.44 -2.89
C VAL A 142 2.71 1.02 -1.75
N ALA A 143 2.28 0.69 -0.53
CA ALA A 143 3.07 0.83 0.67
C ALA A 143 3.44 -0.56 1.21
N VAL A 144 4.71 -0.73 1.55
CA VAL A 144 5.26 -1.91 2.21
C VAL A 144 5.53 -1.56 3.65
N VAL A 145 4.86 -2.28 4.55
CA VAL A 145 4.75 -1.95 5.96
C VAL A 145 5.32 -3.11 6.77
N PRO A 146 6.60 -3.02 7.19
CA PRO A 146 7.15 -3.94 8.19
C PRO A 146 6.57 -3.63 9.57
N THR A 147 6.24 -4.66 10.34
CA THR A 147 5.75 -4.55 11.71
C THR A 147 6.82 -5.01 12.72
N SER A 148 6.69 -4.55 13.96
CA SER A 148 7.56 -4.94 15.08
C SER A 148 7.50 -6.45 15.38
N MET A 149 6.39 -7.10 15.03
CA MET A 149 6.18 -8.54 15.17
C MET A 149 6.74 -9.37 13.99
N GLY A 150 7.46 -8.72 13.07
CA GLY A 150 8.07 -9.38 11.91
C GLY A 150 7.10 -9.62 10.74
N GLY A 151 5.87 -9.11 10.83
CA GLY A 151 4.92 -9.08 9.72
C GLY A 151 5.38 -8.11 8.64
N ILE A 152 5.08 -8.44 7.38
CA ILE A 152 5.36 -7.58 6.24
C ILE A 152 4.09 -7.50 5.42
N TYR A 153 3.53 -6.30 5.34
CA TYR A 153 2.26 -6.09 4.66
C TYR A 153 2.47 -5.22 3.42
N GLU A 154 1.74 -5.54 2.35
CA GLU A 154 1.54 -4.62 1.25
C GLU A 154 0.14 -4.05 1.31
N VAL A 155 0.05 -2.74 1.28
CA VAL A 155 -1.19 -1.98 1.12
C VAL A 155 -1.15 -1.34 -0.26
N ALA A 156 -1.92 -1.90 -1.20
CA ALA A 156 -1.96 -1.46 -2.58
C ALA A 156 -3.27 -0.72 -2.88
N LEU A 157 -3.19 0.50 -3.40
CA LEU A 157 -4.33 1.24 -3.91
C LEU A 157 -4.32 1.16 -5.44
N SER A 158 -5.32 0.48 -5.99
CA SER A 158 -5.53 0.31 -7.42
C SER A 158 -6.77 1.10 -7.87
N PRO A 159 -6.70 1.85 -8.99
CA PRO A 159 -7.87 2.52 -9.53
C PRO A 159 -8.88 1.49 -10.07
N LEU A 160 -10.16 1.74 -9.79
CA LEU A 160 -11.27 1.01 -10.36
C LEU A 160 -11.96 1.86 -11.42
N VAL A 161 -12.38 1.20 -12.49
CA VAL A 161 -13.25 1.81 -13.51
C VAL A 161 -14.44 0.89 -13.65
N LEU A 162 -15.49 1.19 -12.89
CA LEU A 162 -16.76 0.47 -12.94
C LEU A 162 -17.68 1.00 -14.06
N SER A 163 -17.44 2.24 -14.51
CA SER A 163 -18.12 2.87 -15.64
C SER A 163 -17.18 3.84 -16.35
N LEU A 164 -17.36 4.03 -17.66
CA LEU A 164 -16.57 4.98 -18.48
C LEU A 164 -16.72 6.44 -18.00
N ASP A 165 -17.82 6.76 -17.31
CA ASP A 165 -18.10 8.11 -16.81
C ASP A 165 -17.44 8.41 -15.44
N ARG A 166 -16.77 7.42 -14.84
CA ARG A 166 -16.14 7.53 -13.52
C ARG A 166 -14.69 7.10 -13.57
N VAL A 167 -13.91 7.77 -14.43
CA VAL A 167 -12.45 7.63 -14.42
C VAL A 167 -11.90 8.45 -13.25
N PRO A 168 -11.25 7.82 -12.26
CA PRO A 168 -10.66 8.56 -11.15
C PRO A 168 -9.55 9.50 -11.61
N GLU A 169 -9.55 10.72 -11.10
CA GLU A 169 -8.43 11.64 -11.26
C GLU A 169 -7.23 11.18 -10.44
N GLU A 170 -6.03 11.21 -11.02
CA GLU A 170 -4.80 10.76 -10.35
C GLU A 170 -4.50 11.52 -9.05
N ARG A 171 -4.81 12.83 -9.00
CA ARG A 171 -4.66 13.64 -7.76
C ARG A 171 -5.59 13.19 -6.64
N MET A 172 -6.80 12.75 -6.99
CA MET A 172 -7.74 12.20 -6.01
C MET A 172 -7.20 10.88 -5.46
N LEU A 173 -6.71 9.99 -6.33
CA LEU A 173 -6.11 8.72 -5.91
C LEU A 173 -4.85 8.91 -5.06
N ASP A 174 -4.02 9.90 -5.38
CA ASP A 174 -2.87 10.29 -4.55
C ASP A 174 -3.33 10.71 -3.14
N SER A 175 -4.39 11.53 -3.07
CA SER A 175 -4.96 11.99 -1.80
C SER A 175 -5.56 10.85 -0.97
N VAL A 176 -6.28 9.93 -1.63
CA VAL A 176 -6.82 8.72 -0.98
C VAL A 176 -5.69 7.84 -0.47
N PHE A 177 -4.63 7.63 -1.25
CA PHE A 177 -3.50 6.81 -0.81
C PHE A 177 -2.78 7.41 0.40
N VAL A 178 -2.52 8.72 0.38
CA VAL A 178 -1.96 9.44 1.54
C VAL A 178 -2.87 9.31 2.76
N TYR A 179 -4.18 9.45 2.58
CA TYR A 179 -5.15 9.28 3.65
C TYR A 179 -5.13 7.86 4.24
N VAL A 180 -5.10 6.81 3.42
CA VAL A 180 -4.94 5.41 3.88
C VAL A 180 -3.68 5.26 4.71
N MET A 181 -2.55 5.85 4.27
CA MET A 181 -1.29 5.80 5.02
C MET A 181 -1.35 6.55 6.35
N GLN A 182 -2.19 7.59 6.47
CA GLN A 182 -2.37 8.34 7.70
C GLN A 182 -3.23 7.60 8.72
N ILE A 183 -4.26 6.88 8.28
CA ILE A 183 -5.16 6.16 9.18
C ILE A 183 -4.66 4.75 9.52
N LEU A 184 -3.74 4.19 8.74
CA LEU A 184 -3.12 2.88 8.99
C LEU A 184 -2.46 2.84 10.37
N ARG A 185 -2.66 1.74 11.10
CA ARG A 185 -2.11 1.51 12.44
C ARG A 185 -1.22 0.26 12.45
N VAL A 186 -0.03 0.41 12.99
CA VAL A 186 0.89 -0.66 13.35
C VAL A 186 1.11 -0.54 14.86
N PRO A 187 0.55 -1.45 15.68
CA PRO A 187 0.66 -1.41 17.13
C PRO A 187 2.08 -1.62 17.68
#